data_AF-A0A4R3VZ83-F1
#
_entry.id   AF-A0A4R3VZ83-F1
#
_cell.length_a   1.000
_cell.length_b   1.000
_cell.length_c   1.000
_cell.angle_alpha   90.00
_cell.angle_beta   90.00
_cell.angle_gamma   90.00
#
_symmetry.space_group_name_H-M   'P 1'
#
loop_
_entity.id
_entity.type
_entity.pdbx_description
1 polymer ?
#
loop_
_entity_poly.entity_id
_entity_poly.type
_entity_poly.pdbx_seq_one_letter_code
_entity_poly.pdbx_strand_id
1 'polypeptide(L)'
;MGLKLIRKNIIFKPDSTRVLARYFNIGDVRIEKVIKRVLALTSAEKDTILNQLLRNFSNRHRSVVDVWERNFKRSMETPLSAEIMDYNYNLKERLIIGAYFTMEYSVEAAAFFNPSIVESPDQTQLQEGQKRIILSFRATGEGHVSSIVFRSGIIDENLDIHLDEVGKLLEKPKRFKNHEYNKNEFFSKLYNIDSVDNEFAEIILKKFPESFTYEELRKLIKELIAEHQGNPAHTLFINHILWLASSHYQITYSLDTSISERVIFPISDTERNGIEDARFLKFDHGNGSYMYYATYTAYDGSMIMPKLLSTKDFITFKVQPINGKIANKGAAMFPKKINGKYAMLCRIDGENNYISFSDDLINWHEEVILLREPQYHWEFVQIGNCGSPIETPKGWLVLTHSVGPMREYSISVSLLDLNDPTKIIGKLNEPLMYPNQQEREGYVPNVVYSCGQIVHNGHLIIPYAMSDHSSTYATIELDSLLEELLRNG
;
A
#
# COMPACT_ATOMS: atom_id res chain seq x y z
N MET A 1 -28.99 -14.03 -22.88
CA MET A 1 -28.07 -13.08 -23.54
C MET A 1 -26.74 -13.22 -22.84
N GLY A 2 -25.63 -13.39 -23.57
CA GLY A 2 -24.31 -13.54 -22.94
C GLY A 2 -23.89 -12.25 -22.22
N LEU A 3 -23.14 -12.38 -21.13
CA LEU A 3 -22.56 -11.24 -20.41
C LEU A 3 -21.67 -10.43 -21.36
N LYS A 4 -21.89 -9.12 -21.43
CA LYS A 4 -21.10 -8.21 -22.25
C LYS A 4 -20.18 -7.37 -21.38
N LEU A 5 -18.94 -7.83 -21.20
CA LEU A 5 -17.87 -7.03 -20.61
C LEU A 5 -17.33 -6.03 -21.64
N ILE A 6 -17.29 -4.75 -21.29
CA ILE A 6 -16.79 -3.68 -22.17
C ILE A 6 -15.46 -3.18 -21.60
N ARG A 7 -14.36 -3.43 -22.31
CA ARG A 7 -13.04 -2.85 -21.99
C ARG A 7 -12.97 -1.42 -22.51
N LYS A 8 -12.43 -0.51 -21.71
CA LYS A 8 -12.30 0.89 -22.05
C LYS A 8 -10.90 1.17 -22.60
N ASN A 9 -10.81 2.13 -23.52
CA ASN A 9 -9.57 2.45 -24.25
C ASN A 9 -8.73 3.53 -23.55
N ILE A 10 -8.94 3.74 -22.25
CA ILE A 10 -8.21 4.72 -21.43
C ILE A 10 -7.16 3.97 -20.64
N ILE A 11 -5.89 4.18 -20.99
CA ILE A 11 -4.76 3.47 -20.38
C ILE A 11 -4.04 4.40 -19.40
N PHE A 12 -3.93 3.95 -18.14
CA PHE A 12 -3.11 4.56 -17.12
C PHE A 12 -1.68 4.02 -17.22
N LYS A 13 -0.78 4.83 -17.80
CA LYS A 13 0.61 4.45 -18.04
C LYS A 13 1.53 5.00 -16.94
N PRO A 14 2.69 4.34 -16.70
CA PRO A 14 3.72 4.89 -15.83
C PRO A 14 4.25 6.23 -16.38
N ASP A 15 4.53 7.19 -15.49
CA ASP A 15 5.11 8.49 -15.83
C ASP A 15 6.47 8.70 -15.14
N SER A 16 7.55 8.53 -15.90
CA SER A 16 8.92 8.67 -15.40
C SER A 16 9.31 10.11 -15.06
N THR A 17 8.47 11.10 -15.38
CA THR A 17 8.73 12.51 -15.03
C THR A 17 8.35 12.83 -13.59
N ARG A 18 7.62 11.92 -12.92
CA ARG A 18 7.17 12.06 -11.53
C ARG A 18 8.25 11.59 -10.56
N VAL A 19 9.05 12.54 -10.11
CA VAL A 19 10.23 12.29 -9.28
C VAL A 19 10.09 12.79 -7.85
N LEU A 20 10.67 12.05 -6.91
CA LEU A 20 10.85 12.45 -5.51
C LEU A 20 12.31 12.76 -5.23
N ALA A 21 12.59 13.85 -4.53
CA ALA A 21 13.91 14.05 -3.94
C ALA A 21 14.13 13.12 -2.73
N ARG A 22 15.21 12.34 -2.75
CA ARG A 22 15.61 11.38 -1.69
C ARG A 22 17.03 11.64 -1.22
N TYR A 23 17.33 11.20 0.00
CA TYR A 23 18.70 11.18 0.49
C TYR A 23 19.54 10.19 -0.34
N PHE A 24 20.65 10.67 -0.88
CA PHE A 24 21.60 9.90 -1.65
C PHE A 24 22.77 9.50 -0.75
N ASN A 25 22.68 8.30 -0.16
CA ASN A 25 23.75 7.79 0.69
C ASN A 25 24.90 7.26 -0.17
N ILE A 26 26.05 7.92 -0.09
CA ILE A 26 27.26 7.54 -0.82
C ILE A 26 28.32 6.85 0.06
N GLY A 27 27.99 6.57 1.33
CA GLY A 27 28.87 5.99 2.33
C GLY A 27 29.72 7.03 3.07
N ASP A 28 30.02 6.73 4.34
CA ASP A 28 30.56 7.66 5.34
C ASP A 28 31.85 8.35 4.89
N VAL A 29 32.82 7.57 4.41
CA VAL A 29 34.12 8.06 3.91
C VAL A 29 33.95 9.04 2.75
N ARG A 30 32.94 8.83 1.89
CA ARG A 30 32.68 9.70 0.75
C ARG A 30 31.92 10.96 1.15
N ILE A 31 31.02 10.86 2.13
CA ILE A 31 30.29 12.01 2.70
C ILE A 31 31.31 13.05 3.20
N GLU A 32 32.25 12.65 4.06
CA GLU A 32 33.30 13.53 4.59
C GLU A 32 34.11 14.21 3.47
N LYS A 33 34.54 13.43 2.46
CA LYS A 33 35.31 13.96 1.33
C LYS A 33 34.53 15.00 0.53
N VAL A 34 33.23 14.81 0.35
CA VAL A 34 32.37 15.77 -0.37
C VAL A 34 32.23 17.07 0.43
N ILE A 35 31.99 16.98 1.74
CA ILE A 35 31.88 18.17 2.62
C ILE A 35 33.17 18.99 2.54
N LYS A 36 34.34 18.36 2.70
CA LYS A 36 35.64 19.03 2.60
C LYS A 36 35.85 19.75 1.26
N ARG A 37 35.43 19.13 0.15
CA ARG A 37 35.50 19.74 -1.18
C ARG A 37 34.60 20.98 -1.29
N VAL A 38 33.37 20.92 -0.74
CA VAL A 38 32.46 22.08 -0.75
C VAL A 38 33.02 23.22 0.10
N LEU A 39 33.59 22.92 1.27
CA LEU A 39 34.17 23.94 2.14
C LEU A 39 35.37 24.64 1.48
N ALA A 40 36.18 23.91 0.73
CA ALA A 40 37.34 24.44 -0.01
C ALA A 40 36.99 25.36 -1.19
N LEU A 41 35.72 25.42 -1.63
CA LEU A 41 35.29 26.31 -2.71
C LEU A 41 35.32 27.78 -2.27
N THR A 42 35.65 28.66 -3.20
CA THR A 42 35.52 30.12 -3.02
C THR A 42 34.06 30.54 -2.89
N SER A 43 33.81 31.72 -2.32
CA SER A 43 32.44 32.25 -2.20
C SER A 43 31.74 32.42 -3.55
N ALA A 44 32.46 32.85 -4.59
CA ALA A 44 31.90 33.03 -5.93
C ALA A 44 31.50 31.70 -6.61
N GLU A 45 32.29 30.64 -6.39
CA GLU A 45 31.95 29.29 -6.87
C GLU A 45 30.71 28.74 -6.15
N LYS A 46 30.63 28.91 -4.82
CA LYS A 46 29.45 28.52 -4.03
C LYS A 46 28.19 29.23 -4.52
N ASP A 47 28.26 30.54 -4.81
CA ASP A 47 27.12 31.30 -5.34
C ASP A 47 26.68 30.82 -6.73
N THR A 48 27.65 30.55 -7.60
CA THR A 48 27.37 30.03 -8.95
C THR A 48 26.66 28.68 -8.90
N ILE A 49 27.18 27.75 -8.08
CA ILE A 49 26.62 26.41 -7.90
C ILE A 49 25.19 26.48 -7.34
N LEU A 50 24.97 27.25 -6.26
CA LEU A 50 23.66 27.33 -5.64
C LEU A 50 22.61 27.92 -6.58
N ASN A 51 22.96 28.97 -7.32
CA ASN A 51 22.05 29.57 -8.31
C ASN A 51 21.68 28.60 -9.43
N GLN A 52 22.66 27.81 -9.92
CA GLN A 52 22.41 26.79 -10.93
C GLN A 52 21.51 25.67 -10.38
N LEU A 53 21.74 25.22 -9.14
CA LEU A 53 20.89 24.22 -8.48
C LEU A 53 19.44 24.70 -8.33
N LEU A 54 19.24 25.92 -7.82
CA LEU A 54 17.90 26.49 -7.66
C LEU A 54 17.18 26.62 -9.03
N ARG A 55 17.86 27.15 -10.05
CA ARG A 55 17.28 27.25 -11.41
C ARG A 55 16.83 25.89 -11.95
N ASN A 56 17.60 24.84 -11.72
CA ASN A 56 17.33 23.52 -12.28
C ASN A 56 16.27 22.74 -11.50
N PHE A 57 16.20 22.90 -10.17
CA PHE A 57 15.43 22.00 -9.31
C PHE A 57 14.27 22.65 -8.54
N SER A 58 14.19 23.99 -8.43
CA SER A 58 13.09 24.66 -7.71
C SER A 58 11.71 24.43 -8.34
N ASN A 59 11.64 24.22 -9.66
CA ASN A 59 10.38 23.91 -10.37
C ASN A 59 10.12 22.41 -10.51
N ARG A 60 11.04 21.56 -10.01
CA ARG A 60 10.91 20.10 -10.08
C ARG A 60 10.48 19.49 -8.75
N HIS A 61 10.81 20.15 -7.64
CA HIS A 61 10.49 19.66 -6.29
C HIS A 61 9.85 20.76 -5.45
N ARG A 62 8.75 20.42 -4.79
CA ARG A 62 8.15 21.28 -3.77
C ARG A 62 9.14 21.45 -2.61
N SER A 63 9.39 22.68 -2.19
CA SER A 63 10.29 23.00 -1.07
C SER A 63 11.69 22.37 -1.18
N VAL A 64 12.31 22.42 -2.37
CA VAL A 64 13.63 21.78 -2.61
C VAL A 64 14.71 22.23 -1.61
N VAL A 65 14.66 23.48 -1.17
CA VAL A 65 15.56 24.06 -0.16
C VAL A 65 15.43 23.33 1.19
N ASP A 66 14.20 23.06 1.64
CA ASP A 66 13.94 22.30 2.87
C ASP A 66 14.40 20.85 2.74
N VAL A 67 14.33 20.27 1.53
CA VAL A 67 14.88 18.93 1.26
C VAL A 67 16.40 18.93 1.43
N TRP A 68 17.09 19.88 0.82
CA TRP A 68 18.54 19.99 0.94
C TRP A 68 18.96 20.24 2.38
N GLU A 69 18.27 21.13 3.11
CA GLU A 69 18.60 21.36 4.52
C GLU A 69 18.41 20.10 5.38
N ARG A 70 17.36 19.31 5.14
CA ARG A 70 17.16 18.03 5.83
C ARG A 70 18.25 17.01 5.48
N ASN A 71 18.62 16.90 4.20
CA ASN A 71 19.65 15.97 3.76
C ASN A 71 21.04 16.38 4.26
N PHE A 72 21.30 17.69 4.41
CA PHE A 72 22.48 18.18 5.12
C PHE A 72 22.49 17.69 6.57
N LYS A 73 21.41 17.94 7.34
CA LYS A 73 21.31 17.47 8.74
C LYS A 73 21.55 15.96 8.84
N ARG A 74 20.91 15.18 7.97
CA ARG A 74 21.09 13.72 7.91
C ARG A 74 22.52 13.31 7.61
N SER A 75 23.23 14.03 6.74
CA SER A 75 24.64 13.74 6.47
C SER A 75 25.56 14.01 7.66
N MET A 76 25.16 14.89 8.59
CA MET A 76 25.90 15.18 9.82
C MET A 76 25.69 14.12 10.93
N GLU A 77 24.73 13.20 10.77
CA GLU A 77 24.49 12.09 11.72
C GLU A 77 25.48 10.94 11.54
N THR A 78 26.23 10.94 10.44
CA THR A 78 27.27 9.96 10.13
C THR A 78 28.54 10.20 10.95
N PRO A 79 29.37 9.18 11.25
CA PRO A 79 30.68 9.40 11.89
C PRO A 79 31.59 10.27 11.03
N LEU A 80 31.84 11.52 11.46
CA LEU A 80 32.66 12.52 10.78
C LEU A 80 33.78 13.00 11.70
N SER A 81 34.85 13.54 11.13
CA SER A 81 35.94 14.15 11.90
C SER A 81 35.48 15.38 12.69
N ALA A 82 36.13 15.64 13.84
CA ALA A 82 35.83 16.79 14.70
C ALA A 82 35.91 18.14 13.94
N GLU A 83 36.86 18.26 13.02
CA GLU A 83 37.00 19.39 12.10
C GLU A 83 35.70 19.72 11.35
N ILE A 84 34.98 18.70 10.87
CA ILE A 84 33.72 18.85 10.13
C ILE A 84 32.56 19.15 11.07
N MET A 85 32.54 18.49 12.24
CA MET A 85 31.44 18.62 13.21
C MET A 85 31.43 19.99 13.88
N ASP A 86 32.59 20.56 14.17
CA ASP A 86 32.73 21.84 14.87
C ASP A 86 32.69 23.06 13.93
N TYR A 87 32.65 22.84 12.61
CA TYR A 87 32.60 23.92 11.63
C TYR A 87 31.25 24.66 11.65
N ASN A 88 31.30 26.00 11.63
CA ASN A 88 30.09 26.84 11.62
C ASN A 88 29.56 27.06 10.19
N TYR A 89 28.71 26.16 9.71
CA TYR A 89 28.15 26.21 8.36
C TYR A 89 27.16 27.37 8.14
N ASN A 90 27.41 28.19 7.12
CA ASN A 90 26.42 29.17 6.68
C ASN A 90 25.30 28.50 5.86
N LEU A 91 24.18 29.20 5.62
CA LEU A 91 23.03 28.65 4.89
C LEU A 91 23.41 28.11 3.50
N LYS A 92 24.24 28.82 2.74
CA LYS A 92 24.62 28.40 1.37
C LYS A 92 25.38 27.08 1.40
N GLU A 93 26.32 26.91 2.32
CA GLU A 93 27.07 25.66 2.48
C GLU A 93 26.17 24.50 2.86
N ARG A 94 25.24 24.71 3.81
CA ARG A 94 24.24 23.69 4.18
C ARG A 94 23.41 23.25 2.99
N LEU A 95 22.94 24.18 2.16
CA LEU A 95 22.14 23.87 0.98
C LEU A 95 22.94 23.14 -0.11
N ILE A 96 24.17 23.56 -0.40
CA ILE A 96 25.02 22.91 -1.41
C ILE A 96 25.39 21.49 -0.96
N ILE A 97 25.83 21.31 0.29
CA ILE A 97 26.16 20.00 0.85
C ILE A 97 24.92 19.10 0.81
N GLY A 98 23.77 19.62 1.26
CA GLY A 98 22.50 18.91 1.20
C GLY A 98 22.10 18.47 -0.21
N ALA A 99 22.33 19.31 -1.22
CA ALA A 99 22.07 18.99 -2.61
C ALA A 99 22.97 17.85 -3.14
N TYR A 100 24.25 17.80 -2.77
CA TYR A 100 25.14 16.68 -3.14
C TYR A 100 24.68 15.33 -2.57
N PHE A 101 23.96 15.33 -1.45
CA PHE A 101 23.37 14.15 -0.85
C PHE A 101 21.88 14.02 -1.17
N THR A 102 21.45 14.57 -2.30
CA THR A 102 20.08 14.45 -2.82
C THR A 102 20.09 13.82 -4.20
N MET A 103 19.20 12.84 -4.42
CA MET A 103 18.93 12.23 -5.72
C MET A 103 17.46 12.39 -6.10
N GLU A 104 17.15 12.47 -7.39
CA GLU A 104 15.80 12.31 -7.91
C GLU A 104 15.49 10.81 -8.05
N TYR A 105 14.30 10.40 -7.61
CA TYR A 105 13.81 9.03 -7.70
C TYR A 105 12.49 9.02 -8.44
N SER A 106 12.43 8.38 -9.61
CA SER A 106 11.19 8.26 -10.39
C SER A 106 10.28 7.21 -9.75
N VAL A 107 9.12 7.64 -9.26
CA VAL A 107 8.18 6.78 -8.50
C VAL A 107 7.47 5.77 -9.40
N GLU A 108 7.20 6.17 -10.64
CA GLU A 108 6.42 5.40 -11.61
C GLU A 108 7.32 4.99 -12.79
N ALA A 109 8.57 4.64 -12.53
CA ALA A 109 9.56 4.39 -13.59
C ALA A 109 9.32 3.07 -14.34
N ALA A 110 8.98 2.00 -13.61
CA ALA A 110 8.92 0.64 -14.14
C ALA A 110 7.48 0.20 -14.42
N ALA A 111 6.55 0.53 -13.53
CA ALA A 111 5.17 0.08 -13.63
C ALA A 111 4.20 0.95 -12.82
N PHE A 112 2.94 0.97 -13.25
CA PHE A 112 1.82 1.71 -12.66
C PHE A 112 0.54 0.87 -12.80
N PHE A 113 0.20 0.11 -11.77
CA PHE A 113 -0.68 -1.05 -11.87
C PHE A 113 -1.42 -1.36 -10.56
N ASN A 114 -2.12 -2.49 -10.50
CA ASN A 114 -2.93 -3.00 -9.39
C ASN A 114 -3.85 -1.93 -8.77
N PRO A 115 -4.79 -1.40 -9.56
CA PRO A 115 -5.60 -0.28 -9.15
C PRO A 115 -6.71 -0.70 -8.17
N SER A 116 -7.00 0.20 -7.25
CA SER A 116 -8.21 0.20 -6.42
C SER A 116 -8.96 1.52 -6.61
N ILE A 117 -10.26 1.52 -6.34
CA ILE A 117 -11.15 2.65 -6.61
C ILE A 117 -12.14 2.84 -5.47
N VAL A 118 -12.34 4.10 -5.07
CA VAL A 118 -13.38 4.50 -4.13
C VAL A 118 -13.99 5.82 -4.54
N GLU A 119 -15.19 6.09 -4.04
CA GLU A 119 -15.81 7.42 -4.14
C GLU A 119 -14.95 8.46 -3.40
N SER A 120 -14.79 9.65 -4.00
CA SER A 120 -14.16 10.79 -3.33
C SER A 120 -15.04 11.30 -2.18
N PRO A 121 -14.46 11.74 -1.04
CA PRO A 121 -15.22 12.42 0.02
C PRO A 121 -16.02 13.63 -0.48
N ASP A 122 -15.53 14.32 -1.51
CA ASP A 122 -16.20 15.43 -2.15
C ASP A 122 -16.91 14.98 -3.44
N GLN A 123 -18.23 15.13 -3.47
CA GLN A 123 -19.10 14.88 -4.63
C GLN A 123 -19.81 16.17 -5.11
N THR A 124 -19.33 17.35 -4.72
CA THR A 124 -19.92 18.63 -5.14
C THR A 124 -19.54 18.97 -6.58
N GLN A 125 -20.35 19.84 -7.21
CA GLN A 125 -20.13 20.37 -8.56
C GLN A 125 -20.05 19.28 -9.66
N LEU A 126 -20.86 18.23 -9.53
CA LEU A 126 -20.99 17.17 -10.50
C LEU A 126 -22.28 17.33 -11.30
N GLN A 127 -22.25 16.92 -12.57
CA GLN A 127 -23.45 16.77 -13.39
C GLN A 127 -24.17 15.47 -13.02
N GLU A 128 -25.43 15.35 -13.42
CA GLU A 128 -26.18 14.10 -13.29
C GLU A 128 -25.44 12.95 -13.98
N GLY A 129 -25.46 11.76 -13.37
CA GLY A 129 -24.73 10.60 -13.88
C GLY A 129 -23.21 10.67 -13.69
N GLN A 130 -22.64 11.72 -13.11
CA GLN A 130 -21.22 11.79 -12.79
C GLN A 130 -20.91 11.30 -11.36
N LYS A 131 -19.70 10.78 -11.16
CA LYS A 131 -19.17 10.44 -9.83
C LYS A 131 -17.69 10.80 -9.73
N ARG A 132 -17.33 11.57 -8.70
CA ARG A 132 -15.92 11.85 -8.42
C ARG A 132 -15.31 10.66 -7.69
N ILE A 133 -14.14 10.23 -8.13
CA ILE A 133 -13.47 9.04 -7.61
C ILE A 133 -12.03 9.32 -7.24
N ILE A 134 -11.51 8.46 -6.38
CA ILE A 134 -10.10 8.34 -6.07
C ILE A 134 -9.66 6.95 -6.49
N LEU A 135 -8.66 6.91 -7.36
CA LEU A 135 -7.94 5.70 -7.73
C LEU A 135 -6.63 5.64 -6.94
N SER A 136 -6.30 4.48 -6.40
CA SER A 136 -4.96 4.19 -5.90
C SER A 136 -4.29 3.16 -6.79
N PHE A 137 -3.01 3.34 -7.07
CA PHE A 137 -2.21 2.40 -7.85
C PHE A 137 -0.98 1.97 -7.05
N ARG A 138 -0.52 0.75 -7.31
CA ARG A 138 0.85 0.36 -7.04
C ARG A 138 1.75 0.97 -8.12
N ALA A 139 2.71 1.79 -7.69
CA ALA A 139 3.75 2.32 -8.57
C ALA A 139 5.10 1.73 -8.19
N THR A 140 5.83 1.24 -9.19
CA THR A 140 7.17 0.69 -9.03
C THR A 140 8.19 1.61 -9.68
N GLY A 141 9.12 2.11 -8.87
CA GLY A 141 10.18 3.01 -9.30
C GLY A 141 11.52 2.32 -9.50
N GLU A 142 12.58 3.12 -9.51
CA GLU A 142 13.96 2.65 -9.57
C GLU A 142 14.26 1.60 -8.46
N GLY A 143 15.03 0.55 -8.80
CA GLY A 143 15.36 -0.50 -7.83
C GLY A 143 14.16 -1.35 -7.38
N HIS A 144 13.05 -1.33 -8.14
CA HIS A 144 11.83 -2.11 -7.93
C HIS A 144 11.08 -1.81 -6.62
N VAL A 145 11.34 -0.66 -6.00
CA VAL A 145 10.64 -0.27 -4.77
C VAL A 145 9.24 0.20 -5.11
N SER A 146 8.24 -0.47 -4.53
CA SER A 146 6.83 -0.20 -4.77
C SER A 146 6.25 0.81 -3.76
N SER A 147 5.29 1.62 -4.20
CA SER A 147 4.61 2.65 -3.42
C SER A 147 3.13 2.73 -3.79
N ILE A 148 2.30 3.36 -2.94
CA ILE A 148 0.91 3.69 -3.29
C ILE A 148 0.86 5.13 -3.78
N VAL A 149 0.33 5.32 -4.97
CA VAL A 149 0.11 6.63 -5.58
C VAL A 149 -1.36 6.81 -5.91
N PHE A 150 -1.84 8.04 -5.88
CA PHE A 150 -3.26 8.34 -6.12
C PHE A 150 -3.47 9.06 -7.45
N ARG A 151 -4.69 8.95 -7.97
CA ARG A 151 -5.27 9.82 -8.99
C ARG A 151 -6.69 10.17 -8.58
N SER A 152 -7.07 11.43 -8.77
CA SER A 152 -8.47 11.84 -8.73
C SER A 152 -9.01 11.95 -10.15
N GLY A 153 -10.31 11.78 -10.29
CA GLY A 153 -11.00 11.94 -11.55
C GLY A 153 -12.51 11.87 -11.40
N ILE A 154 -13.20 11.96 -12.52
CA ILE A 154 -14.65 11.87 -12.62
C ILE A 154 -15.00 10.73 -13.58
N ILE A 155 -15.89 9.84 -13.14
CA ILE A 155 -16.61 8.93 -14.04
C ILE A 155 -17.79 9.72 -14.61
N ASP A 156 -17.90 9.77 -15.94
CA ASP A 156 -19.04 10.43 -16.60
C ASP A 156 -20.24 9.50 -16.82
N GLU A 157 -21.30 10.02 -17.44
CA GLU A 157 -22.52 9.28 -17.78
C GLU A 157 -22.29 8.09 -18.72
N ASN A 158 -21.23 8.15 -19.56
CA ASN A 158 -20.83 7.10 -20.48
C ASN A 158 -19.89 6.08 -19.82
N LEU A 159 -19.65 6.22 -18.52
CA LEU A 159 -18.71 5.42 -17.72
C LEU A 159 -17.26 5.63 -18.18
N ASP A 160 -16.94 6.79 -18.76
CA ASP A 160 -15.57 7.16 -19.08
C ASP A 160 -14.89 7.84 -17.89
N ILE A 161 -13.67 7.40 -17.55
CA ILE A 161 -12.89 7.94 -16.42
C ILE A 161 -12.00 9.06 -16.94
N HIS A 162 -12.30 10.28 -16.51
CA HIS A 162 -11.52 11.49 -16.80
C HIS A 162 -10.67 11.82 -15.59
N LEU A 163 -9.35 11.63 -15.69
CA LEU A 163 -8.42 11.97 -14.61
C LEU A 163 -8.17 13.48 -14.55
N ASP A 164 -8.05 14.01 -13.33
CA ASP A 164 -7.61 15.38 -13.11
C ASP A 164 -6.16 15.55 -13.57
N GLU A 165 -5.79 16.77 -13.95
CA GLU A 165 -4.41 17.08 -14.35
C GLU A 165 -3.44 16.79 -13.19
N VAL A 166 -2.41 16.01 -13.49
CA VAL A 166 -1.51 15.49 -12.46
C VAL A 166 -0.33 16.45 -12.30
N GLY A 167 -0.30 17.21 -11.20
CA GLY A 167 0.84 18.06 -10.87
C GLY A 167 2.13 17.26 -10.73
N LYS A 168 3.25 17.80 -11.21
CA LYS A 168 4.57 17.11 -11.22
C LYS A 168 5.30 17.17 -9.89
N LEU A 169 4.85 18.02 -8.97
CA LEU A 169 5.50 18.29 -7.69
C LEU A 169 5.03 17.30 -6.63
N LEU A 170 5.58 16.09 -6.67
CA LEU A 170 5.29 15.05 -5.69
C LEU A 170 5.66 15.48 -4.27
N GLU A 171 4.82 15.10 -3.30
CA GLU A 171 5.07 15.36 -1.87
C GLU A 171 5.16 14.05 -1.07
N LYS A 172 6.16 13.99 -0.18
CA LYS A 172 6.24 13.00 0.90
C LYS A 172 5.54 13.54 2.14
N PRO A 173 5.00 12.67 3.01
CA PRO A 173 4.34 13.13 4.22
C PRO A 173 5.25 14.00 5.10
N LYS A 174 4.67 15.09 5.65
CA LYS A 174 5.40 16.14 6.39
C LYS A 174 5.73 15.76 7.82
N ARG A 175 4.90 14.92 8.45
CA ARG A 175 5.03 14.56 9.87
C ARG A 175 4.93 13.06 10.03
N PHE A 176 5.86 12.54 10.81
CA PHE A 176 5.91 11.17 11.28
C PHE A 176 5.96 11.24 12.80
N LYS A 177 5.06 10.53 13.48
CA LYS A 177 5.13 10.37 14.92
C LYS A 177 5.49 8.91 15.19
N ASN A 178 6.74 8.68 15.59
CA ASN A 178 7.15 7.38 16.12
C ASN A 178 6.52 7.21 17.49
N HIS A 179 5.89 6.06 17.72
CA HIS A 179 5.31 5.72 19.01
C HIS A 179 6.43 5.29 19.97
N GLU A 180 6.41 5.83 21.20
CA GLU A 180 7.25 5.33 22.28
C GLU A 180 6.48 4.23 23.01
N TYR A 181 7.08 3.05 23.12
CA TYR A 181 6.43 1.88 23.70
C TYR A 181 6.78 1.77 25.18
N ASN A 182 5.79 1.58 26.03
CA ASN A 182 6.01 1.11 27.40
C ASN A 182 6.12 -0.41 27.39
N LYS A 183 7.19 -0.97 27.96
CA LYS A 183 7.50 -2.40 27.97
C LYS A 183 6.35 -3.25 28.52
N ASN A 184 5.84 -2.92 29.70
CA ASN A 184 4.82 -3.75 30.35
C ASN A 184 3.49 -3.70 29.57
N GLU A 185 3.12 -2.53 29.03
CA GLU A 185 1.94 -2.39 28.17
C GLU A 185 2.11 -3.06 26.79
N PHE A 186 3.33 -3.07 26.27
CA PHE A 186 3.67 -3.68 25.00
C PHE A 186 3.61 -5.20 25.08
N PHE A 187 4.27 -5.78 26.09
CA PHE A 187 4.33 -7.23 26.24
C PHE A 187 3.06 -7.82 26.85
N SER A 188 2.25 -7.06 27.60
CA SER A 188 0.91 -7.53 28.03
C SER A 188 -0.01 -7.85 26.83
N LYS A 189 0.21 -7.18 25.69
CA LYS A 189 -0.49 -7.46 24.41
C LYS A 189 -0.01 -8.76 23.73
N LEU A 190 1.14 -9.33 24.13
CA LEU A 190 1.68 -10.59 23.61
C LEU A 190 1.20 -11.82 24.39
N TYR A 191 0.85 -11.67 25.68
CA TYR A 191 0.52 -12.79 26.57
C TYR A 191 -0.81 -13.49 26.28
N ASN A 192 -1.63 -12.97 25.35
CA ASN A 192 -2.89 -13.61 24.92
C ASN A 192 -2.73 -14.55 23.72
N ILE A 193 -1.49 -14.92 23.37
CA ILE A 193 -1.19 -15.79 22.22
C ILE A 193 -0.79 -17.17 22.73
N ASP A 194 -1.68 -18.16 22.53
CA ASP A 194 -1.65 -19.54 23.08
C ASP A 194 -0.46 -20.44 22.64
N SER A 195 0.69 -19.89 22.23
CA SER A 195 1.77 -20.68 21.61
C SER A 195 3.20 -20.31 22.02
N VAL A 196 3.38 -19.60 23.13
CA VAL A 196 4.71 -19.12 23.54
C VAL A 196 5.24 -19.94 24.71
N ASP A 197 6.46 -20.45 24.56
CA ASP A 197 7.24 -20.99 25.67
C ASP A 197 7.55 -19.86 26.68
N ASN A 198 7.07 -19.99 27.91
CA ASN A 198 7.21 -18.98 28.97
C ASN A 198 8.69 -18.60 29.20
N GLU A 199 9.62 -19.53 28.99
CA GLU A 199 11.05 -19.29 29.18
C GLU A 199 11.62 -18.32 28.11
N PHE A 200 11.21 -18.47 26.84
CA PHE A 200 11.65 -17.57 25.76
C PHE A 200 11.07 -16.15 25.91
N ALA A 201 9.82 -16.04 26.35
CA ALA A 201 9.19 -14.75 26.64
C ALA A 201 9.94 -13.97 27.74
N GLU A 202 10.36 -14.64 28.81
CA GLU A 202 11.14 -14.03 29.89
C GLU A 202 12.52 -13.56 29.43
N ILE A 203 13.20 -14.34 28.59
CA ILE A 203 14.52 -13.97 28.02
C ILE A 203 14.39 -12.68 27.22
N ILE A 204 13.39 -12.59 26.35
CA ILE A 204 13.14 -11.39 25.56
C ILE A 204 12.83 -10.21 26.47
N LEU A 205 11.89 -10.35 27.42
CA LEU A 205 11.54 -9.29 28.34
C LEU A 205 12.74 -8.70 29.08
N LYS A 206 13.70 -9.52 29.51
CA LYS A 206 14.90 -9.04 30.21
C LYS A 206 15.81 -8.18 29.32
N LYS A 207 15.78 -8.34 28.00
CA LYS A 207 16.59 -7.54 27.06
C LYS A 207 16.02 -6.15 26.75
N PHE A 208 14.74 -5.90 27.01
CA PHE A 208 14.10 -4.61 26.69
C PHE A 208 14.14 -3.61 27.87
N PRO A 209 14.45 -2.32 27.64
CA PRO A 209 14.31 -1.26 28.64
C PRO A 209 12.83 -0.93 28.93
N GLU A 210 12.54 -0.19 30.01
CA GLU A 210 11.16 0.14 30.44
C GLU A 210 10.36 0.94 29.40
N SER A 211 11.01 1.84 28.67
CA SER A 211 10.49 2.41 27.43
C SER A 211 11.50 2.22 26.31
N PHE A 212 11.00 2.00 25.09
CA PHE A 212 11.82 1.84 23.90
C PHE A 212 11.13 2.38 22.66
N THR A 213 11.94 2.72 21.68
CA THR A 213 11.54 3.07 20.33
C THR A 213 11.52 1.84 19.42
N TYR A 214 10.90 1.96 18.24
CA TYR A 214 10.90 0.89 17.24
C TYR A 214 12.32 0.50 16.78
N GLU A 215 13.24 1.46 16.65
CA GLU A 215 14.61 1.20 16.20
C GLU A 215 15.39 0.36 17.22
N GLU A 216 15.24 0.67 18.52
CA GLU A 216 15.83 -0.10 19.61
C GLU A 216 15.28 -1.53 19.65
N LEU A 217 13.96 -1.68 19.49
CA LEU A 217 13.33 -2.99 19.39
C LEU A 217 13.90 -3.80 18.23
N ARG A 218 14.05 -3.20 17.05
CA ARG A 218 14.58 -3.89 15.87
C ARG A 218 16.01 -4.40 16.08
N LYS A 219 16.86 -3.60 16.74
CA LYS A 219 18.23 -4.00 17.06
C LYS A 219 18.25 -5.22 17.97
N LEU A 220 17.47 -5.18 19.05
CA LEU A 220 17.36 -6.28 20.01
C LEU A 220 16.81 -7.56 19.36
N ILE A 221 15.82 -7.43 18.47
CA ILE A 221 15.26 -8.57 17.75
C ILE A 221 16.24 -9.19 16.75
N LYS A 222 17.02 -8.38 16.03
CA LYS A 222 18.05 -8.91 15.12
C LYS A 222 19.10 -9.74 15.87
N GLU A 223 19.49 -9.30 17.07
CA GLU A 223 20.39 -10.03 17.95
C GLU A 223 19.75 -11.36 18.39
N LEU A 224 18.46 -11.35 18.80
CA LEU A 224 17.72 -12.55 19.18
C LEU A 224 17.55 -13.57 18.04
N ILE A 225 17.28 -13.11 16.80
CA ILE A 225 17.20 -13.98 15.62
C ILE A 225 18.54 -14.65 15.35
N ALA A 226 19.66 -13.92 15.51
CA ALA A 226 20.99 -14.47 15.31
C ALA A 226 21.37 -15.50 16.39
N GLU A 227 20.94 -15.28 17.63
CA GLU A 227 21.20 -16.16 18.78
C GLU A 227 20.35 -17.46 18.76
N HIS A 228 19.15 -17.44 18.18
CA HIS A 228 18.16 -18.52 18.30
C HIS A 228 17.68 -19.12 16.96
N GLN A 229 18.55 -19.18 15.95
CA GLN A 229 18.18 -19.73 14.63
C GLN A 229 17.67 -21.18 14.70
N GLY A 230 16.56 -21.47 14.00
CA GLY A 230 16.10 -22.85 13.74
C GLY A 230 14.84 -23.32 14.47
N ASN A 231 14.23 -22.51 15.35
CA ASN A 231 12.97 -22.87 16.02
C ASN A 231 11.75 -22.10 15.42
N PRO A 232 10.78 -22.80 14.78
CA PRO A 232 9.59 -22.17 14.21
C PRO A 232 8.71 -21.41 15.21
N ALA A 233 8.59 -21.88 16.46
CA ALA A 233 7.79 -21.22 17.50
C ALA A 233 8.44 -19.91 17.97
N HIS A 234 9.77 -19.87 18.10
CA HIS A 234 10.50 -18.63 18.42
C HIS A 234 10.40 -17.62 17.28
N THR A 235 10.44 -18.09 16.03
CA THR A 235 10.26 -17.24 14.85
C THR A 235 8.86 -16.63 14.84
N LEU A 236 7.82 -17.41 15.17
CA LEU A 236 6.45 -16.91 15.30
C LEU A 236 6.33 -15.84 16.41
N PHE A 237 6.95 -16.07 17.58
CA PHE A 237 6.93 -15.10 18.68
C PHE A 237 7.70 -13.81 18.36
N ILE A 238 8.88 -13.93 17.76
CA ILE A 238 9.66 -12.78 17.26
C ILE A 238 8.86 -12.00 16.22
N ASN A 239 8.17 -12.69 15.32
CA ASN A 239 7.28 -12.06 14.35
C ASN A 239 6.16 -11.31 15.06
N HIS A 240 5.57 -11.85 16.13
CA HIS A 240 4.56 -11.15 16.93
C HIS A 240 5.12 -9.91 17.64
N ILE A 241 6.37 -9.94 18.12
CA ILE A 241 7.03 -8.76 18.71
C ILE A 241 7.31 -7.69 17.65
N LEU A 242 7.91 -8.06 16.52
CA LEU A 242 8.11 -7.15 15.38
C LEU A 242 6.76 -6.62 14.88
N TRP A 243 5.74 -7.46 14.92
CA TRP A 243 4.38 -7.13 14.53
C TRP A 243 3.74 -6.10 15.47
N LEU A 244 3.93 -6.18 16.79
CA LEU A 244 3.44 -5.18 17.76
C LEU A 244 4.27 -3.88 17.79
N ALA A 245 5.51 -3.97 17.34
CA ALA A 245 6.43 -2.84 17.30
C ALA A 245 6.35 -2.02 16.01
N SER A 246 6.06 -2.65 14.87
CA SER A 246 6.07 -2.00 13.54
C SER A 246 4.89 -1.05 13.28
N SER A 247 4.13 -0.67 14.31
CA SER A 247 2.68 -0.91 14.20
C SER A 247 1.77 0.30 14.18
N HIS A 248 2.25 1.50 14.45
CA HIS A 248 1.35 2.64 14.50
C HIS A 248 2.11 3.87 14.06
N TYR A 249 1.93 4.26 12.80
CA TYR A 249 2.38 5.55 12.34
C TYR A 249 1.22 6.32 11.71
N GLN A 250 1.32 7.64 11.82
CA GLN A 250 0.44 8.55 11.12
C GLN A 250 1.29 9.33 10.12
N ILE A 251 0.78 9.42 8.90
CA ILE A 251 1.31 10.30 7.87
C ILE A 251 0.29 11.39 7.57
N THR A 252 0.78 12.61 7.37
CA THR A 252 -0.05 13.76 7.01
C THR A 252 0.60 14.51 5.86
N TYR A 253 -0.19 14.78 4.82
CA TYR A 253 0.19 15.61 3.68
C TYR A 253 -0.22 17.07 3.91
N SER A 254 0.31 17.97 3.09
CA SER A 254 -0.08 19.36 3.14
C SER A 254 -1.46 19.59 2.51
N LEU A 255 -2.19 20.61 2.95
CA LEU A 255 -3.51 20.96 2.39
C LEU A 255 -3.41 21.56 0.98
N ASP A 256 -2.25 22.11 0.61
CA ASP A 256 -1.95 22.71 -0.69
C ASP A 256 -1.40 21.70 -1.72
N THR A 257 -1.44 20.40 -1.42
CA THR A 257 -1.19 19.35 -2.43
C THR A 257 -2.48 18.73 -2.93
N SER A 258 -2.54 18.52 -4.24
CA SER A 258 -3.61 17.71 -4.81
C SER A 258 -3.44 16.25 -4.39
N ILE A 259 -4.52 15.48 -4.34
CA ILE A 259 -4.43 14.06 -3.98
C ILE A 259 -3.50 13.29 -4.94
N SER A 260 -3.50 13.65 -6.22
CA SER A 260 -2.67 13.00 -7.24
C SER A 260 -1.16 13.24 -7.02
N GLU A 261 -0.75 14.26 -6.26
CA GLU A 261 0.64 14.54 -5.88
C GLU A 261 1.09 13.77 -4.62
N ARG A 262 0.17 13.12 -3.91
CA ARG A 262 0.46 12.41 -2.66
C ARG A 262 0.95 11.00 -2.96
N VAL A 263 2.08 10.64 -2.36
CA VAL A 263 2.70 9.32 -2.49
C VAL A 263 2.89 8.71 -1.10
N ILE A 264 2.28 7.56 -0.85
CA ILE A 264 2.60 6.74 0.32
C ILE A 264 3.78 5.87 -0.09
N PHE A 265 4.95 6.39 0.20
CA PHE A 265 6.22 5.74 -0.08
C PHE A 265 6.63 4.89 1.12
N PRO A 266 7.40 3.81 0.93
CA PRO A 266 8.10 3.14 2.03
C PRO A 266 8.86 4.11 2.95
N ILE A 267 8.39 4.24 4.18
CA ILE A 267 8.99 5.13 5.19
C ILE A 267 9.54 4.35 6.37
N SER A 268 9.06 3.13 6.60
CA SER A 268 9.48 2.26 7.68
C SER A 268 10.32 1.09 7.18
N ASP A 269 11.12 0.51 8.07
CA ASP A 269 11.97 -0.62 7.74
C ASP A 269 11.20 -1.87 7.28
N THR A 270 9.97 -2.06 7.76
CA THR A 270 9.10 -3.21 7.41
C THR A 270 8.54 -3.16 5.99
N GLU A 271 8.66 -2.02 5.32
CA GLU A 271 8.19 -1.80 3.95
C GLU A 271 9.32 -1.30 3.05
N ARG A 272 10.58 -1.34 3.51
CA ARG A 272 11.74 -0.76 2.82
C ARG A 272 11.92 -1.25 1.37
N ASN A 273 11.40 -2.44 1.04
CA ASN A 273 11.45 -3.02 -0.30
C ASN A 273 10.11 -2.89 -1.07
N GLY A 274 9.07 -2.36 -0.43
CA GLY A 274 7.85 -1.95 -1.13
C GLY A 274 6.59 -1.99 -0.28
N ILE A 275 5.61 -1.21 -0.74
CA ILE A 275 4.21 -1.28 -0.36
C ILE A 275 3.43 -1.81 -1.58
N GLU A 276 2.60 -2.83 -1.39
CA GLU A 276 1.95 -3.58 -2.47
C GLU A 276 0.42 -3.64 -2.31
N ASP A 277 -0.27 -3.52 -3.44
CA ASP A 277 -1.65 -3.96 -3.69
C ASP A 277 -2.69 -3.48 -2.67
N ALA A 278 -2.79 -2.15 -2.52
CA ALA A 278 -3.75 -1.52 -1.61
C ALA A 278 -5.20 -1.69 -2.09
N ARG A 279 -6.09 -2.17 -1.21
CA ARG A 279 -7.51 -2.40 -1.48
C ARG A 279 -8.36 -1.42 -0.68
N PHE A 280 -8.63 -0.26 -1.27
CA PHE A 280 -9.41 0.79 -0.62
C PHE A 280 -10.90 0.46 -0.61
N LEU A 281 -11.57 0.86 0.46
CA LEU A 281 -13.03 0.80 0.60
C LEU A 281 -13.53 1.94 1.49
N LYS A 282 -14.80 2.33 1.30
CA LYS A 282 -15.53 3.23 2.20
C LYS A 282 -16.36 2.37 3.15
N PHE A 283 -16.00 2.36 4.44
CA PHE A 283 -16.66 1.53 5.44
C PHE A 283 -17.74 2.33 6.14
N ASP A 284 -18.95 1.77 6.18
CA ASP A 284 -20.09 2.34 6.88
C ASP A 284 -20.10 1.87 8.34
N HIS A 285 -19.94 2.80 9.27
CA HIS A 285 -20.05 2.55 10.71
C HIS A 285 -21.51 2.65 11.21
N GLY A 286 -22.45 2.96 10.32
CA GLY A 286 -23.84 3.28 10.63
C GLY A 286 -24.03 4.75 11.01
N ASN A 287 -25.29 5.19 11.03
CA ASN A 287 -25.70 6.54 11.42
C ASN A 287 -25.02 7.66 10.60
N GLY A 288 -24.71 7.40 9.33
CA GLY A 288 -24.06 8.35 8.42
C GLY A 288 -22.56 8.56 8.68
N SER A 289 -21.96 7.80 9.61
CA SER A 289 -20.52 7.83 9.87
C SER A 289 -19.79 6.84 8.96
N TYR A 290 -18.71 7.28 8.31
CA TYR A 290 -17.87 6.42 7.49
C TYR A 290 -16.38 6.68 7.72
N MET A 291 -15.57 5.70 7.30
CA MET A 291 -14.11 5.79 7.26
C MET A 291 -13.62 5.09 6.00
N TYR A 292 -12.59 5.63 5.33
CA TYR A 292 -11.91 4.88 4.29
C TYR A 292 -10.85 3.98 4.92
N TYR A 293 -10.85 2.72 4.56
CA TYR A 293 -9.83 1.76 4.94
C TYR A 293 -9.15 1.19 3.70
N ALA A 294 -7.91 0.75 3.84
CA ALA A 294 -7.24 -0.07 2.85
C ALA A 294 -6.37 -1.14 3.50
N THR A 295 -6.54 -2.39 3.08
CA THR A 295 -5.55 -3.43 3.36
C THR A 295 -4.46 -3.36 2.31
N TYR A 296 -3.21 -3.54 2.71
CA TYR A 296 -2.07 -3.61 1.79
C TYR A 296 -0.98 -4.51 2.36
N THR A 297 -0.02 -4.93 1.52
CA THR A 297 1.12 -5.73 1.96
C THR A 297 2.39 -4.88 2.02
N ALA A 298 3.03 -4.79 3.18
CA ALA A 298 4.37 -4.26 3.35
C ALA A 298 5.41 -5.39 3.15
N TYR A 299 6.51 -5.08 2.46
CA TYR A 299 7.59 -6.04 2.20
C TYR A 299 8.95 -5.44 2.55
N ASP A 300 9.75 -6.19 3.32
CA ASP A 300 11.06 -5.75 3.79
C ASP A 300 12.25 -6.41 3.06
N GLY A 301 11.97 -7.24 2.05
CA GLY A 301 12.97 -8.04 1.34
C GLY A 301 13.05 -9.50 1.79
N SER A 302 12.43 -9.84 2.91
CA SER A 302 12.41 -11.20 3.48
C SER A 302 11.03 -11.63 3.94
N MET A 303 10.30 -10.74 4.62
CA MET A 303 9.02 -11.02 5.24
C MET A 303 7.96 -10.09 4.68
N ILE A 304 6.73 -10.60 4.65
CA ILE A 304 5.54 -9.83 4.29
C ILE A 304 4.77 -9.47 5.56
N MET A 305 4.16 -8.30 5.57
CA MET A 305 3.36 -7.83 6.69
C MET A 305 2.10 -7.13 6.16
N PRO A 306 0.91 -7.71 6.36
CA PRO A 306 -0.32 -7.01 6.01
C PRO A 306 -0.56 -5.84 6.95
N LYS A 307 -1.01 -4.72 6.39
CA LYS A 307 -1.33 -3.50 7.12
C LYS A 307 -2.68 -2.95 6.70
N LEU A 308 -3.37 -2.35 7.66
CA LEU A 308 -4.57 -1.56 7.51
C LEU A 308 -4.18 -0.07 7.54
N LEU A 309 -4.50 0.62 6.47
CA LEU A 309 -4.48 2.05 6.36
C LEU A 309 -5.90 2.59 6.59
N SER A 310 -6.03 3.72 7.27
CA SER A 310 -7.31 4.39 7.51
C SER A 310 -7.21 5.91 7.28
N THR A 311 -8.24 6.51 6.71
CA THR A 311 -8.34 7.96 6.47
C THR A 311 -9.78 8.42 6.34
N LYS A 312 -10.05 9.69 6.68
CA LYS A 312 -11.33 10.35 6.41
C LYS A 312 -11.27 11.26 5.19
N ASP A 313 -10.08 11.72 4.82
CA ASP A 313 -9.87 12.90 3.98
C ASP A 313 -8.77 12.73 2.92
N PHE A 314 -8.07 11.58 2.91
CA PHE A 314 -6.88 11.32 2.08
C PHE A 314 -5.74 12.31 2.29
N ILE A 315 -5.76 13.10 3.37
CA ILE A 315 -4.71 14.03 3.80
C ILE A 315 -3.95 13.41 4.97
N THR A 316 -4.69 12.88 5.94
CA THR A 316 -4.13 12.18 7.10
C THR A 316 -4.45 10.71 7.00
N PHE A 317 -3.41 9.87 7.07
CA PHE A 317 -3.55 8.42 7.10
C PHE A 317 -2.95 7.87 8.39
N LYS A 318 -3.69 6.97 9.03
CA LYS A 318 -3.19 6.15 10.12
C LYS A 318 -2.94 4.74 9.59
N VAL A 319 -1.75 4.22 9.83
CA VAL A 319 -1.34 2.89 9.39
C VAL A 319 -1.12 2.00 10.61
N GLN A 320 -1.71 0.82 10.56
CA GLN A 320 -1.64 -0.20 11.61
C GLN A 320 -1.45 -1.58 10.96
N PRO A 321 -0.68 -2.52 11.53
CA PRO A 321 -0.52 -3.83 10.97
C PRO A 321 -1.74 -4.68 11.34
N ILE A 322 -2.07 -5.64 10.48
CA ILE A 322 -3.14 -6.61 10.75
C ILE A 322 -2.49 -7.85 11.35
N ASN A 323 -3.13 -8.48 12.33
CA ASN A 323 -2.67 -9.76 12.83
C ASN A 323 -3.75 -10.72 13.29
N GLY A 324 -3.28 -11.83 13.84
CA GLY A 324 -4.01 -13.06 13.98
C GLY A 324 -3.84 -13.93 12.75
N LYS A 325 -4.74 -14.90 12.60
CA LYS A 325 -4.59 -16.02 11.66
C LYS A 325 -4.72 -15.61 10.20
N ILE A 326 -5.29 -14.43 9.92
CA ILE A 326 -5.48 -13.93 8.56
C ILE A 326 -4.27 -13.17 8.00
N ALA A 327 -3.18 -13.06 8.76
CA ALA A 327 -2.03 -12.22 8.44
C ALA A 327 -1.26 -12.72 7.20
N ASN A 328 -1.75 -12.42 6.01
CA ASN A 328 -1.17 -12.80 4.72
C ASN A 328 -1.54 -11.76 3.63
N LYS A 329 -1.18 -12.02 2.37
CA LYS A 329 -1.48 -11.15 1.23
C LYS A 329 -2.93 -11.29 0.76
N GLY A 330 -3.48 -10.20 0.22
CA GLY A 330 -4.75 -10.24 -0.50
C GLY A 330 -5.99 -10.32 0.40
N ALA A 331 -5.90 -9.76 1.60
CA ALA A 331 -7.05 -9.62 2.48
C ALA A 331 -8.00 -8.53 1.95
N ALA A 332 -9.30 -8.78 1.92
CA ALA A 332 -10.31 -7.84 1.41
C ALA A 332 -11.45 -7.70 2.44
N MET A 333 -11.56 -6.51 3.04
CA MET A 333 -12.51 -6.24 4.12
C MET A 333 -13.91 -5.95 3.56
N PHE A 334 -14.95 -6.38 4.26
CA PHE A 334 -16.34 -6.03 3.91
C PHE A 334 -16.63 -4.57 4.29
N PRO A 335 -17.51 -3.86 3.54
CA PRO A 335 -17.71 -2.42 3.70
C PRO A 335 -18.61 -2.02 4.88
N LYS A 336 -19.07 -2.97 5.69
CA LYS A 336 -19.79 -2.74 6.93
C LYS A 336 -19.69 -3.96 7.84
N LYS A 337 -20.13 -3.81 9.09
CA LYS A 337 -20.27 -4.94 10.01
C LYS A 337 -21.38 -5.89 9.57
N ILE A 338 -21.14 -7.19 9.70
CA ILE A 338 -22.10 -8.27 9.44
C ILE A 338 -22.40 -8.94 10.76
N ASN A 339 -23.67 -8.92 11.17
CA ASN A 339 -24.12 -9.44 12.47
C ASN A 339 -23.30 -8.88 13.65
N GLY A 340 -22.95 -7.60 13.60
CA GLY A 340 -22.20 -6.89 14.65
C GLY A 340 -20.67 -7.01 14.59
N LYS A 341 -20.14 -7.86 13.70
CA LYS A 341 -18.69 -8.12 13.56
C LYS A 341 -18.11 -7.53 12.28
N TYR A 342 -16.82 -7.19 12.31
CA TYR A 342 -16.06 -6.98 11.09
C TYR A 342 -15.89 -8.32 10.37
N ALA A 343 -15.87 -8.30 9.04
CA ALA A 343 -15.64 -9.48 8.22
C ALA A 343 -14.54 -9.18 7.19
N MET A 344 -13.69 -10.17 6.92
CA MET A 344 -12.61 -10.04 5.95
C MET A 344 -12.45 -11.35 5.18
N LEU A 345 -12.38 -11.23 3.85
CA LEU A 345 -11.89 -12.31 2.99
C LEU A 345 -10.38 -12.36 3.09
N CYS A 346 -9.80 -13.55 3.14
CA CYS A 346 -8.36 -13.74 3.26
C CYS A 346 -7.90 -15.01 2.54
N ARG A 347 -6.58 -15.19 2.46
CA ARG A 347 -5.91 -16.39 1.93
C ARG A 347 -4.74 -16.71 2.82
N ILE A 348 -4.85 -17.79 3.59
CA ILE A 348 -3.90 -18.07 4.66
C ILE A 348 -2.87 -19.14 4.29
N ASP A 349 -3.19 -19.99 3.31
CA ASP A 349 -2.38 -21.13 2.87
C ASP A 349 -1.67 -20.90 1.53
N GLY A 350 -1.95 -19.78 0.87
CA GLY A 350 -1.39 -19.44 -0.45
C GLY A 350 -2.18 -19.97 -1.65
N GLU A 351 -3.26 -20.71 -1.42
CA GLU A 351 -4.02 -21.40 -2.47
C GLU A 351 -5.52 -21.06 -2.43
N ASN A 352 -6.14 -21.16 -1.26
CA ASN A 352 -7.58 -21.13 -1.08
C ASN A 352 -8.10 -19.76 -0.61
N ASN A 353 -9.40 -19.52 -0.81
CA ASN A 353 -10.08 -18.35 -0.27
C ASN A 353 -10.81 -18.71 1.03
N TYR A 354 -10.70 -17.82 2.00
CA TYR A 354 -11.28 -17.94 3.32
C TYR A 354 -12.03 -16.67 3.71
N ILE A 355 -12.83 -16.77 4.77
CA ILE A 355 -13.47 -15.66 5.45
C ILE A 355 -13.23 -15.77 6.97
N SER A 356 -13.03 -14.65 7.63
CA SER A 356 -12.98 -14.58 9.09
C SER A 356 -13.79 -13.38 9.60
N PHE A 357 -14.15 -13.42 10.88
CA PHE A 357 -14.93 -12.40 11.56
C PHE A 357 -14.23 -11.99 12.86
N SER A 358 -14.21 -10.69 13.16
CA SER A 358 -13.61 -10.17 14.39
C SER A 358 -14.42 -9.01 14.97
N ASP A 359 -14.30 -8.81 16.28
CA ASP A 359 -14.83 -7.64 16.98
C ASP A 359 -13.89 -6.41 16.85
N ASP A 360 -12.66 -6.61 16.37
CA ASP A 360 -11.60 -5.63 16.14
C ASP A 360 -11.22 -5.55 14.65
N LEU A 361 -10.70 -4.40 14.21
CA LEU A 361 -10.18 -4.20 12.85
C LEU A 361 -8.76 -4.76 12.67
N ILE A 362 -8.02 -4.92 13.77
CA ILE A 362 -6.57 -5.19 13.78
C ILE A 362 -6.25 -6.61 14.22
N ASN A 363 -7.01 -7.16 15.17
CA ASN A 363 -6.75 -8.45 15.80
C ASN A 363 -7.77 -9.49 15.31
N TRP A 364 -7.30 -10.52 14.61
CA TRP A 364 -8.14 -11.54 13.96
C TRP A 364 -7.69 -12.95 14.35
N HIS A 365 -7.84 -13.27 15.64
CA HIS A 365 -7.42 -14.56 16.22
C HIS A 365 -8.49 -15.65 16.13
N GLU A 366 -9.70 -15.25 15.74
CA GLU A 366 -10.89 -16.06 15.56
C GLU A 366 -10.69 -17.15 14.48
N GLU A 367 -11.70 -18.00 14.33
CA GLU A 367 -11.71 -19.04 13.31
C GLU A 367 -11.64 -18.43 11.90
N VAL A 368 -10.90 -19.12 11.02
CA VAL A 368 -10.80 -18.80 9.60
C VAL A 368 -11.55 -19.91 8.86
N ILE A 369 -12.62 -19.54 8.19
CA ILE A 369 -13.57 -20.46 7.56
C ILE A 369 -13.19 -20.58 6.08
N LEU A 370 -12.97 -21.81 5.62
CA LEU A 370 -12.73 -22.10 4.21
C LEU A 370 -13.97 -21.71 3.40
N LEU A 371 -13.81 -20.77 2.48
CA LEU A 371 -14.90 -20.31 1.62
C LEU A 371 -14.91 -21.08 0.29
N ARG A 372 -13.72 -21.31 -0.28
CA ARG A 372 -13.59 -21.96 -1.59
C ARG A 372 -12.19 -22.50 -1.82
N GLU A 373 -12.14 -23.65 -2.47
CA GLU A 373 -10.93 -24.25 -3.05
C GLU A 373 -10.94 -24.11 -4.58
N PRO A 374 -9.76 -24.16 -5.25
CA PRO A 374 -9.67 -24.29 -6.70
C PRO A 374 -10.52 -25.46 -7.23
N GLN A 375 -11.40 -25.18 -8.19
CA GLN A 375 -12.29 -26.19 -8.78
C GLN A 375 -12.10 -26.37 -10.28
N TYR A 376 -11.48 -25.39 -10.94
CA TYR A 376 -11.34 -25.35 -12.39
C TYR A 376 -9.89 -25.20 -12.81
N HIS A 377 -9.56 -25.61 -14.03
CA HIS A 377 -8.17 -25.67 -14.50
C HIS A 377 -7.44 -24.32 -14.50
N TRP A 378 -8.16 -23.19 -14.60
CA TRP A 378 -7.60 -21.84 -14.48
C TRP A 378 -7.33 -21.41 -13.02
N GLU A 379 -7.66 -22.24 -12.04
CA GLU A 379 -7.56 -21.95 -10.60
C GLU A 379 -6.50 -22.81 -9.88
N PHE A 380 -6.05 -23.91 -10.51
CA PHE A 380 -5.29 -24.98 -9.86
C PHE A 380 -3.97 -24.56 -9.20
N VAL A 381 -3.42 -23.38 -9.52
CA VAL A 381 -2.26 -22.85 -8.78
C VAL A 381 -2.70 -22.13 -7.52
N GLN A 382 -3.73 -21.28 -7.60
CA GLN A 382 -4.31 -20.53 -6.49
C GLN A 382 -5.51 -19.69 -6.94
N ILE A 383 -6.39 -19.38 -5.98
CA ILE A 383 -7.36 -18.29 -6.05
C ILE A 383 -7.01 -17.19 -5.04
N GLY A 384 -7.55 -16.00 -5.21
CA GLY A 384 -7.35 -14.90 -4.27
C GLY A 384 -8.32 -13.76 -4.45
N ASN A 385 -8.40 -12.86 -3.47
CA ASN A 385 -9.31 -11.73 -3.53
C ASN A 385 -8.75 -10.58 -4.39
N CYS A 386 -9.63 -9.95 -5.17
CA CYS A 386 -9.38 -8.65 -5.78
C CYS A 386 -9.64 -7.55 -4.74
N GLY A 387 -10.58 -6.64 -4.98
CA GLY A 387 -11.00 -5.64 -4.00
C GLY A 387 -12.05 -6.13 -3.00
N SER A 388 -12.47 -5.22 -2.13
CA SER A 388 -13.52 -5.44 -1.13
C SER A 388 -14.87 -5.84 -1.73
N PRO A 389 -15.63 -6.75 -1.08
CA PRO A 389 -16.98 -7.10 -1.52
C PRO A 389 -17.89 -5.89 -1.68
N ILE A 390 -18.76 -5.91 -2.69
CA ILE A 390 -19.80 -4.90 -2.90
C ILE A 390 -21.13 -5.45 -2.42
N GLU A 391 -21.83 -4.71 -1.56
CA GLU A 391 -23.21 -5.03 -1.21
C GLU A 391 -24.14 -4.79 -2.40
N THR A 392 -24.97 -5.78 -2.72
CA THR A 392 -26.02 -5.65 -3.73
C THR A 392 -27.35 -6.16 -3.16
N PRO A 393 -28.51 -5.85 -3.77
CA PRO A 393 -29.79 -6.41 -3.34
C PRO A 393 -29.88 -7.94 -3.38
N LYS A 394 -28.94 -8.62 -4.06
CA LYS A 394 -28.94 -10.08 -4.25
C LYS A 394 -27.88 -10.82 -3.43
N GLY A 395 -26.93 -10.12 -2.81
CA GLY A 395 -25.74 -10.75 -2.23
C GLY A 395 -24.54 -9.82 -2.14
N TRP A 396 -23.48 -10.31 -1.50
CA TRP A 396 -22.15 -9.70 -1.56
C TRP A 396 -21.45 -10.11 -2.85
N LEU A 397 -21.25 -9.17 -3.76
CA LEU A 397 -20.53 -9.37 -5.00
C LEU A 397 -19.02 -9.36 -4.73
N VAL A 398 -18.35 -10.46 -5.07
CA VAL A 398 -16.93 -10.68 -4.77
C VAL A 398 -16.17 -10.94 -6.07
N LEU A 399 -15.12 -10.14 -6.31
CA LEU A 399 -14.18 -10.36 -7.41
C LEU A 399 -12.98 -11.13 -6.90
N THR A 400 -12.60 -12.19 -7.59
CA THR A 400 -11.43 -13.01 -7.30
C THR A 400 -10.50 -13.05 -8.50
N HIS A 401 -9.20 -13.21 -8.25
CA HIS A 401 -8.26 -13.63 -9.27
C HIS A 401 -7.99 -15.12 -9.12
N SER A 402 -7.58 -15.74 -10.22
CA SER A 402 -7.18 -17.15 -10.27
C SER A 402 -5.95 -17.29 -11.15
N VAL A 403 -5.12 -18.30 -10.86
CA VAL A 403 -3.85 -18.53 -11.56
C VAL A 403 -3.89 -19.89 -12.23
N GLY A 404 -3.85 -19.87 -13.56
CA GLY A 404 -3.93 -21.04 -14.42
C GLY A 404 -2.57 -21.50 -14.98
N PRO A 405 -2.61 -22.43 -15.96
CA PRO A 405 -1.43 -22.88 -16.68
C PRO A 405 -0.64 -21.71 -17.26
N MET A 406 0.69 -21.84 -17.33
CA MET A 406 1.59 -20.76 -17.80
C MET A 406 1.50 -19.46 -16.99
N ARG A 407 1.04 -19.53 -15.72
CA ARG A 407 0.85 -18.38 -14.83
C ARG A 407 -0.12 -17.34 -15.44
N GLU A 408 -1.12 -17.79 -16.18
CA GLU A 408 -2.16 -16.88 -16.69
C GLU A 408 -3.09 -16.48 -15.54
N TYR A 409 -3.13 -15.19 -15.21
CA TYR A 409 -4.07 -14.65 -14.23
C TYR A 409 -5.36 -14.25 -14.91
N SER A 410 -6.49 -14.66 -14.32
CA SER A 410 -7.83 -14.29 -14.78
C SER A 410 -8.66 -13.74 -13.62
N ILE A 411 -9.68 -12.93 -13.92
CA ILE A 411 -10.61 -12.37 -12.92
C ILE A 411 -11.96 -13.09 -13.05
N SER A 412 -12.50 -13.53 -11.91
CA SER A 412 -13.79 -14.20 -11.77
C SER A 412 -14.69 -13.45 -10.78
N VAL A 413 -15.98 -13.79 -10.78
CA VAL A 413 -16.98 -13.18 -9.89
C VAL A 413 -17.79 -14.28 -9.19
N SER A 414 -18.08 -14.04 -7.91
CA SER A 414 -18.95 -14.87 -7.09
C SER A 414 -19.88 -13.98 -6.26
N LEU A 415 -20.97 -14.57 -5.78
CA LEU A 415 -21.97 -13.91 -4.96
C LEU A 415 -22.09 -14.68 -3.63
N LEU A 416 -21.95 -13.97 -2.51
CA LEU A 416 -22.13 -14.54 -1.16
C LEU A 416 -23.48 -14.10 -0.59
N ASP A 417 -24.07 -14.90 0.29
CA ASP A 417 -25.33 -14.56 0.97
C ASP A 417 -25.17 -13.30 1.86
N LEU A 418 -26.18 -12.41 1.83
CA LEU A 418 -26.12 -11.13 2.57
C LEU A 418 -26.04 -11.31 4.09
N ASN A 419 -26.76 -12.31 4.62
CA ASN A 419 -26.88 -12.54 6.06
C ASN A 419 -25.78 -13.48 6.56
N ASP A 420 -25.37 -14.43 5.72
CA ASP A 420 -24.33 -15.42 6.00
C ASP A 420 -23.29 -15.48 4.87
N PRO A 421 -22.30 -14.58 4.87
CA PRO A 421 -21.30 -14.49 3.80
C PRO A 421 -20.33 -15.68 3.77
N THR A 422 -20.51 -16.69 4.63
CA THR A 422 -19.79 -17.97 4.50
C THR A 422 -20.36 -18.84 3.38
N LYS A 423 -21.53 -18.49 2.83
CA LYS A 423 -22.21 -19.24 1.77
C LYS A 423 -22.06 -18.53 0.43
N ILE A 424 -21.48 -19.25 -0.54
CA ILE A 424 -21.53 -18.86 -1.96
C ILE A 424 -22.89 -19.27 -2.52
N ILE A 425 -23.65 -18.30 -3.03
CA ILE A 425 -25.00 -18.47 -3.58
C ILE A 425 -25.06 -18.24 -5.11
N GLY A 426 -23.93 -17.93 -5.73
CA GLY A 426 -23.81 -17.75 -7.17
C GLY A 426 -22.35 -17.60 -7.58
N LYS A 427 -22.01 -18.08 -8.78
CA LYS A 427 -20.66 -17.95 -9.36
C LYS A 427 -20.72 -18.05 -10.88
N LEU A 428 -19.72 -17.47 -11.56
CA LEU A 428 -19.54 -17.72 -12.98
C LEU A 428 -18.92 -19.10 -13.21
N ASN A 429 -19.31 -19.76 -14.30
CA ASN A 429 -18.73 -21.05 -14.73
C ASN A 429 -17.40 -20.89 -15.46
N GLU A 430 -17.09 -19.69 -15.96
CA GLU A 430 -15.82 -19.32 -16.59
C GLU A 430 -15.38 -17.96 -16.04
N PRO A 431 -14.08 -17.61 -16.11
CA PRO A 431 -13.63 -16.29 -15.70
C PRO A 431 -14.31 -15.17 -16.47
N LEU A 432 -14.61 -14.07 -15.78
CA LEU A 432 -15.16 -12.87 -16.38
C LEU A 432 -14.21 -12.30 -17.44
N MET A 433 -12.90 -12.43 -17.21
CA MET A 433 -11.89 -11.96 -18.15
C MET A 433 -10.54 -12.68 -18.01
N TYR A 434 -9.95 -12.93 -19.17
CA TYR A 434 -8.55 -13.30 -19.38
C TYR A 434 -7.78 -12.12 -20.00
N PRO A 435 -6.44 -12.08 -19.92
CA PRO A 435 -5.65 -11.11 -20.66
C PRO A 435 -5.82 -11.33 -22.16
N ASN A 436 -6.15 -10.29 -22.93
CA ASN A 436 -6.19 -10.36 -24.39
C ASN A 436 -4.79 -10.16 -25.02
N GLN A 437 -4.69 -10.22 -26.35
CA GLN A 437 -3.40 -10.09 -27.06
C GLN A 437 -2.60 -8.83 -26.69
N GLN A 438 -3.26 -7.70 -26.42
CA GLN A 438 -2.61 -6.45 -26.05
C GLN A 438 -2.22 -6.38 -24.57
N GLU A 439 -2.82 -7.24 -23.74
CA GLU A 439 -2.69 -7.20 -22.28
C GLU A 439 -1.70 -8.24 -21.74
N ARG A 440 -1.28 -9.18 -22.58
CA ARG A 440 -0.37 -10.28 -22.22
C ARG A 440 1.11 -9.88 -22.21
N GLU A 441 1.45 -8.69 -22.69
CA GLU A 441 2.83 -8.18 -22.74
C GLU A 441 3.08 -7.14 -21.64
N GLY A 442 4.15 -7.32 -20.85
CA GLY A 442 4.52 -6.39 -19.80
C GLY A 442 5.56 -6.94 -18.84
N TYR A 443 5.65 -6.35 -17.65
CA TYR A 443 6.61 -6.70 -16.61
C TYR A 443 6.41 -8.14 -16.09
N VAL A 444 5.15 -8.54 -15.91
CA VAL A 444 4.76 -9.94 -15.68
C VAL A 444 3.72 -10.32 -16.74
N PRO A 445 4.09 -11.08 -17.79
CA PRO A 445 3.18 -11.46 -18.86
C PRO A 445 1.95 -12.25 -18.40
N ASN A 446 0.90 -12.21 -19.21
CA ASN A 446 -0.35 -12.96 -19.01
C ASN A 446 -1.12 -12.62 -17.71
N VAL A 447 -1.04 -11.37 -17.25
CA VAL A 447 -1.73 -10.94 -16.01
C VAL A 447 -2.84 -9.93 -16.29
N VAL A 448 -4.06 -10.23 -15.81
CA VAL A 448 -5.05 -9.22 -15.42
C VAL A 448 -5.29 -9.29 -13.91
N TYR A 449 -5.22 -8.14 -13.23
CA TYR A 449 -5.31 -8.10 -11.77
C TYR A 449 -5.99 -6.83 -11.26
N SER A 450 -6.88 -6.94 -10.28
CA SER A 450 -7.58 -5.78 -9.71
C SER A 450 -7.47 -5.76 -8.18
N CYS A 451 -7.44 -4.57 -7.59
CA CYS A 451 -7.48 -4.35 -6.15
C CYS A 451 -8.75 -3.58 -5.71
N GLY A 452 -9.70 -3.34 -6.61
CA GLY A 452 -10.89 -2.57 -6.29
C GLY A 452 -11.87 -2.50 -7.44
N GLN A 453 -13.13 -2.26 -7.08
CA GLN A 453 -14.24 -2.13 -8.00
C GLN A 453 -15.26 -1.16 -7.39
N ILE A 454 -16.09 -0.55 -8.24
CA ILE A 454 -17.17 0.34 -7.80
C ILE A 454 -18.41 0.12 -8.65
N VAL A 455 -19.59 0.35 -8.09
CA VAL A 455 -20.84 0.41 -8.84
C VAL A 455 -21.21 1.86 -9.09
N HIS A 456 -21.51 2.19 -10.34
CA HIS A 456 -21.98 3.51 -10.75
C HIS A 456 -22.92 3.39 -11.95
N ASN A 457 -24.01 4.16 -11.97
CA ASN A 457 -25.04 4.14 -13.02
C ASN A 457 -25.47 2.72 -13.46
N GLY A 458 -25.73 1.81 -12.51
CA GLY A 458 -26.15 0.43 -12.79
C GLY A 458 -25.07 -0.47 -13.37
N HIS A 459 -23.81 -0.03 -13.40
CA HIS A 459 -22.69 -0.80 -13.93
C HIS A 459 -21.64 -1.06 -12.86
N LEU A 460 -21.08 -2.26 -12.87
CA LEU A 460 -19.84 -2.58 -12.18
C LEU A 460 -18.67 -2.07 -13.01
N ILE A 461 -17.82 -1.26 -12.40
CA ILE A 461 -16.60 -0.70 -12.99
C ILE A 461 -15.40 -1.36 -12.29
N ILE A 462 -14.56 -2.02 -13.10
CA ILE A 462 -13.44 -2.82 -12.65
C ILE A 462 -12.16 -2.22 -13.21
N PRO A 463 -11.44 -1.36 -12.48
CA PRO A 463 -10.07 -1.02 -12.84
C PRO A 463 -9.17 -2.24 -12.64
N TYR A 464 -8.28 -2.50 -13.59
CA TYR A 464 -7.36 -3.64 -13.53
C TYR A 464 -5.99 -3.31 -14.17
N ALA A 465 -4.97 -4.02 -13.70
CA ALA A 465 -3.63 -4.09 -14.24
C ALA A 465 -3.57 -4.97 -15.48
N MET A 466 -2.69 -4.62 -16.41
CA MET A 466 -2.32 -5.41 -17.57
C MET A 466 -0.82 -5.71 -17.47
N SER A 467 -0.49 -6.99 -17.32
CA SER A 467 0.87 -7.53 -17.22
C SER A 467 1.81 -6.80 -16.24
N ASP A 468 1.30 -6.44 -15.06
CA ASP A 468 2.02 -5.71 -13.99
C ASP A 468 2.80 -4.48 -14.47
N HIS A 469 2.34 -3.81 -15.53
CA HIS A 469 3.03 -2.66 -16.11
C HIS A 469 2.16 -1.42 -16.19
N SER A 470 0.94 -1.55 -16.72
CA SER A 470 -0.02 -0.45 -16.87
C SER A 470 -1.39 -0.88 -16.42
N SER A 471 -2.33 0.06 -16.35
CA SER A 471 -3.71 -0.22 -15.98
C SER A 471 -4.71 0.34 -16.97
N THR A 472 -5.90 -0.22 -16.96
CA THR A 472 -7.10 0.28 -17.62
C THR A 472 -8.30 -0.11 -16.75
N TYR A 473 -9.51 -0.06 -17.30
CA TYR A 473 -10.70 -0.56 -16.63
C TYR A 473 -11.71 -1.16 -17.62
N ALA A 474 -12.64 -1.93 -17.08
CA ALA A 474 -13.75 -2.51 -17.80
C ALA A 474 -15.07 -2.23 -17.09
N THR A 475 -16.17 -2.28 -17.82
CA THR A 475 -17.52 -2.06 -17.31
C THR A 475 -18.43 -3.21 -17.71
N ILE A 476 -19.34 -3.59 -16.82
CA ILE A 476 -20.39 -4.58 -17.09
C ILE A 476 -21.68 -4.14 -16.40
N GLU A 477 -22.81 -4.38 -17.07
CA GLU A 477 -24.14 -4.08 -16.51
C GLU A 477 -24.40 -5.01 -15.32
N LEU A 478 -24.76 -4.42 -14.17
CA LEU A 478 -24.77 -5.10 -12.89
C LEU A 478 -25.92 -6.11 -12.79
N ASP A 479 -27.12 -5.77 -13.25
CA ASP A 479 -28.28 -6.64 -13.13
C ASP A 479 -28.10 -7.91 -13.97
N SER A 480 -27.59 -7.79 -15.20
CA SER A 480 -27.23 -8.91 -16.07
C SER A 480 -26.19 -9.82 -15.43
N LEU A 481 -25.17 -9.23 -14.76
CA LEU A 481 -24.15 -10.00 -14.05
C LEU A 481 -24.76 -10.76 -12.86
N LEU A 482 -25.61 -10.12 -12.06
CA LEU A 482 -26.27 -10.75 -10.92
C LEU A 482 -27.23 -11.86 -11.36
N GLU A 483 -27.99 -11.66 -12.43
CA GLU A 483 -28.85 -12.69 -13.02
C GLU A 483 -28.04 -13.93 -13.44
N GLU A 484 -26.91 -13.73 -14.13
CA GLU A 484 -26.08 -14.83 -14.59
C GLU A 484 -25.39 -15.58 -13.44
N LEU A 485 -24.98 -14.88 -12.38
CA LEU A 485 -24.42 -15.51 -11.19
C LEU A 485 -25.43 -16.44 -10.49
N LEU A 486 -26.70 -16.03 -10.43
CA LEU A 486 -27.77 -16.78 -9.77
C LEU A 486 -28.31 -17.95 -10.62
N ARG A 487 -28.15 -17.91 -11.95
CA ARG A 487 -28.50 -19.06 -12.81
C ARG A 487 -27.62 -20.28 -12.56
N ASN A 488 -26.40 -20.05 -12.08
CA ASN A 488 -25.36 -21.06 -11.88
C ASN A 488 -25.13 -21.38 -10.39
N GLY A 489 -25.96 -20.84 -9.50
CA GLY A 489 -25.84 -20.91 -8.03
C GLY A 489 -26.67 -22.01 -7.37
#